data_AF-X1HWH8-F1
#
_entry.id   AF-X1HWH8-F1
#
_cell.length_a   1.000
_cell.length_b   1.000
_cell.length_c   1.000
_cell.angle_alpha   90.00
_cell.angle_beta   90.00
_cell.angle_gamma   90.00
#
_symmetry.space_group_name_H-M   'P 1'
#
loop_
_entity.id
_entity.type
_entity.pdbx_description
1 polymer ?
#
loop_
_entity_poly.entity_id
_entity_poly.type
_entity_poly.pdbx_seq_one_letter_code
_entity_poly.pdbx_strand_id
1 'polypeptide(L)' 'MGNIVKQVAVLGSTGSIGRQTLEIVRALPHRFGIIGLAAGKNTDLL' A
#
# COMPACT_ATOMS: atom_id res chain seq x y z
N MET A 1 -6.65 -17.57 17.45
CA MET A 1 -5.88 -16.30 17.30
C MET A 1 -6.44 -15.58 16.08
N GLY A 2 -7.08 -14.43 16.24
CA GLY A 2 -7.64 -13.68 15.10
C GLY A 2 -6.53 -13.35 14.10
N ASN A 3 -6.83 -13.43 12.79
CA ASN A 3 -5.89 -13.00 11.75
C ASN A 3 -5.58 -11.51 11.95
N ILE A 4 -4.40 -11.21 12.51
CA ILE A 4 -3.94 -9.83 12.66
C ILE A 4 -3.60 -9.31 11.27
N VAL A 5 -4.28 -8.24 10.84
CA VAL A 5 -4.00 -7.56 9.57
C VAL A 5 -2.60 -6.95 9.64
N LYS A 6 -1.74 -7.30 8.67
CA LYS A 6 -0.38 -6.78 8.60
C LYS A 6 -0.39 -5.35 8.08
N GLN A 7 0.17 -4.43 8.86
CA GLN A 7 0.27 -3.03 8.48
C GLN A 7 1.52 -2.79 7.65
N VAL A 8 1.39 -2.08 6.54
CA VAL A 8 2.45 -1.85 5.54
C VAL A 8 2.54 -0.38 5.19
N ALA A 9 3.76 0.14 5.08
CA ALA A 9 4.05 1.43 4.48
C ALA A 9 4.65 1.23 3.07
N VAL A 10 4.20 1.99 2.08
CA VAL A 10 4.65 1.88 0.68
C VAL A 10 5.44 3.12 0.28
N LEU A 11 6.76 2.97 0.18
CA LEU A 11 7.67 4.02 -0.29
C LEU A 11 7.81 3.94 -1.81
N GLY A 12 7.52 5.03 -2.51
CA GLY A 12 7.36 5.02 -3.96
C GLY A 12 6.00 4.50 -4.41
N SER A 13 4.93 4.81 -3.66
CA SER A 13 3.55 4.33 -3.90
C SER A 13 3.02 4.69 -5.30
N THR A 14 3.51 5.77 -5.88
CA THR A 14 3.12 6.25 -7.21
C THR A 14 3.95 5.68 -8.35
N GLY A 15 4.96 4.85 -8.06
CA GLY A 15 5.72 4.08 -9.04
C GLY A 15 4.99 2.83 -9.52
N SER A 16 5.55 2.10 -10.49
CA SER A 16 4.94 0.87 -11.02
C SER A 16 4.72 -0.18 -9.92
N ILE A 17 5.76 -0.47 -9.13
CA ILE A 17 5.70 -1.44 -8.02
C ILE A 17 4.77 -0.97 -6.90
N GLY A 18 4.82 0.33 -6.57
CA GLY A 18 3.96 0.92 -5.55
C GLY A 18 2.47 0.74 -5.89
N ARG A 19 2.06 1.11 -7.11
CA ARG A 19 0.68 0.96 -7.56
C ARG A 19 0.23 -0.50 -7.57
N GLN A 20 1.05 -1.40 -8.11
CA GLN A 20 0.74 -2.84 -8.11
C GLN A 20 0.62 -3.40 -6.68
N THR A 21 1.46 -2.94 -5.75
CA THR A 21 1.37 -3.31 -4.34
C THR A 21 0.02 -2.88 -3.74
N LEU A 22 -0.44 -1.67 -4.06
CA LEU A 22 -1.75 -1.18 -3.60
C LEU A 22 -2.90 -2.02 -4.16
N GLU A 23 -2.82 -2.48 -5.41
CA GLU A 23 -3.82 -3.40 -5.98
C GLU A 23 -3.90 -4.72 -5.20
N ILE A 24 -2.76 -5.29 -4.80
CA ILE A 24 -2.74 -6.50 -3.97
C ILE A 24 -3.33 -6.25 -2.58
N VAL A 25 -3.02 -5.11 -1.96
CA VAL A 25 -3.59 -4.75 -0.65
C VAL A 25 -5.11 -4.55 -0.75
N ARG A 26 -5.61 -3.93 -1.84
CA ARG A 26 -7.05 -3.81 -2.13
C ARG A 26 -7.72 -5.16 -2.34
N ALA A 27 -7.04 -6.11 -2.98
CA ALA A 27 -7.55 -7.45 -3.23
C ALA A 27 -7.55 -8.35 -1.97
N LEU A 28 -6.69 -8.06 -0.98
CA LEU A 28 -6.50 -8.87 0.23
C LEU A 28 -6.64 -8.05 1.52
N PRO A 29 -7.78 -7.36 1.75
CA PRO A 29 -7.95 -6.41 2.86
C PRO A 29 -7.95 -7.09 4.24
N HIS A 30 -8.25 -8.39 4.30
CA HIS A 30 -8.20 -9.19 5.53
C HIS A 30 -6.77 -9.62 5.91
N ARG A 31 -5.78 -9.36 5.04
CA ARG A 31 -4.38 -9.74 5.21
C ARG A 31 -3.48 -8.53 5.42
N PHE A 32 -3.78 -7.43 4.72
CA PHE A 32 -2.93 -6.25 4.67
C PHE A 32 -3.72 -4.96 4.86
N GLY A 33 -3.09 -4.00 5.53
CA GLY A 33 -3.57 -2.62 5.68
C GLY A 33 -2.44 -1.63 5.37
N ILE A 34 -2.78 -0.49 4.78
CA ILE A 34 -1.83 0.59 4.52
C ILE A 34 -1.81 1.56 5.71
N ILE A 35 -0.62 1.82 6.26
CA ILE A 35 -0.40 2.82 7.32
C ILE A 35 0.40 4.03 6.87
N GLY A 36 0.95 4.00 5.66
CA GLY A 36 1.73 5.11 5.13
C GLY A 36 1.99 4.96 3.64
N LEU A 37 1.95 6.10 2.94
CA LEU A 37 2.30 6.23 1.54
C LEU A 37 3.37 7.30 1.43
N ALA A 38 4.36 7.07 0.58
CA ALA A 38 5.32 8.11 0.20
C ALA A 38 5.51 8.10 -1.31
N ALA A 39 5.56 9.29 -1.90
CA ALA A 39 5.85 9.51 -3.31
C ALA A 39 6.98 10.54 -3.46
N GLY A 40 7.67 10.50 -4.60
CA GLY A 40 8.66 11.51 -4.96
C GLY A 40 7.99 12.79 -5.45
N LYS A 41 7.80 12.90 -6.78
CA LYS A 41 7.30 14.12 -7.44
C LYS A 41 5.82 14.07 -7.86
N ASN A 42 5.21 12.88 -7.92
CA ASN A 42 3.84 12.71 -8.39
C ASN A 42 2.84 12.91 -7.25
N THR A 43 2.74 14.13 -6.71
CA THR A 43 1.83 14.44 -5.60
C THR A 43 0.37 14.23 -5.95
N ASP A 44 -0.01 14.41 -7.22
CA ASP A 44 -1.39 14.23 -7.67
C ASP A 44 -1.87 12.77 -7.60
N LEU A 45 -0.94 11.82 -7.55
CA LEU A 45 -1.22 10.38 -7.45
C LEU A 45 -1.11 9.84 -6.02
N LEU A 46 -0.66 10.66 -5.06
CA LEU A 46 -0.43 10.27 -3.66
C LEU A 46 -1.69 10.51 -2.82
#